data_AF-A0A937JQS1-F1
#
_entry.id   AF-A0A937JQS1-F1
#
_cell.length_a   1.000
_cell.length_b   1.000
_cell.length_c   1.000
_cell.angle_alpha   90.00
_cell.angle_beta   90.00
_cell.angle_gamma   90.00
#
_symmetry.space_group_name_H-M   'P 1'
#
loop_
_entity.id
_entity.type
_entity.pdbx_description
1 polymer ?
#
loop_
_entity_poly.entity_id
_entity_poly.type
_entity_poly.pdbx_seq_one_letter_code
_entity_poly.pdbx_strand_id
1 'polypeptide(L)'
;MPFRYVDSFILHDWFEKDVGDGAHVPIFLLRPVEEATHAPHQSYCVRRNEQVQLIPVERHSLLSALRDGSVDPRSMRPEARLEKSFCLFMLQQGYPVWRFEIRHTVGCHPLYTDVWVGGVNLLLETKAKADREHVRQAVAQVIDYTRFLSNPYRAVLVPERPEGDLLKLAHTQRAAVIWPGPRGDWESSAMWLSRLGVTYRR
;
A
#
# COMPACT_ATOMS: atom_id res chain seq x y z
N MET A 1 14.37 18.59 17.43
CA MET A 1 13.85 18.17 16.11
C MET A 1 13.26 19.40 15.45
N PRO A 2 13.83 19.94 14.36
CA PRO A 2 13.22 21.06 13.67
C PRO A 2 12.01 20.58 12.86
N PHE A 3 10.89 21.28 12.97
CA PHE A 3 9.71 21.01 12.16
C PHE A 3 10.02 21.39 10.71
N ARG A 4 9.67 20.50 9.76
CA ARG A 4 9.76 20.78 8.34
C ARG A 4 8.37 21.15 7.85
N TYR A 5 8.24 22.35 7.30
CA TYR A 5 7.03 22.78 6.61
C TYR A 5 6.78 21.86 5.40
N VAL A 6 5.58 21.28 5.32
CA VAL A 6 5.19 20.31 4.28
C VAL A 6 4.34 20.97 3.20
N ASP A 7 3.29 21.71 3.58
CA ASP A 7 2.39 22.41 2.65
C ASP A 7 1.47 23.41 3.38
N SER A 8 0.70 24.20 2.63
CA SER A 8 -0.37 25.07 3.15
C SER A 8 -1.74 24.68 2.64
N PHE A 9 -2.72 24.66 3.56
CA PHE A 9 -4.12 24.38 3.26
C PHE A 9 -5.01 25.51 3.77
N ILE A 10 -6.09 25.78 3.04
CA ILE A 10 -7.18 26.66 3.47
C ILE A 10 -8.27 25.77 4.04
N LEU A 11 -8.79 26.14 5.21
CA LEU A 11 -10.03 25.56 5.72
C LEU A 11 -11.15 25.85 4.73
N HIS A 12 -11.65 24.80 4.08
CA HIS A 12 -12.76 24.91 3.14
C HIS A 12 -14.08 24.95 3.90
N ASP A 13 -14.23 24.04 4.87
CA ASP A 13 -15.43 23.89 5.69
C ASP A 13 -15.10 23.09 6.96
N TRP A 14 -16.00 23.07 7.94
CA TRP A 14 -15.89 22.17 9.09
C TRP A 14 -17.27 21.79 9.63
N PHE A 15 -17.35 20.61 10.24
CA PHE A 15 -18.56 20.18 10.92
C PHE A 15 -18.22 19.27 12.10
N GLU A 16 -19.11 19.24 13.09
CA GLU A 16 -19.04 18.32 14.21
C GLU A 16 -19.73 17.01 13.85
N LYS A 17 -18.99 15.91 13.98
CA LYS A 17 -19.57 14.58 13.87
C LYS A 17 -19.79 14.03 15.28
N ASP A 18 -21.03 13.69 15.59
CA ASP A 18 -21.37 12.87 16.74
C ASP A 18 -20.78 11.47 16.54
N VAL A 19 -20.00 11.01 17.53
CA VAL A 19 -19.30 9.73 17.50
C VAL A 19 -19.91 8.71 18.47
N GLY A 20 -21.06 9.04 19.08
CA GLY A 20 -21.71 8.24 20.13
C GLY A 20 -21.27 8.65 21.54
N ASP A 21 -22.06 8.27 22.54
CA ASP A 21 -21.87 8.59 23.97
C ASP A 21 -21.76 10.10 24.30
N GLY A 22 -22.33 10.96 23.45
CA GLY A 22 -22.29 12.43 23.60
C GLY A 22 -20.94 13.05 23.26
N ALA A 23 -20.02 12.29 22.65
CA ALA A 23 -18.74 12.80 22.19
C ALA A 23 -18.86 13.39 20.78
N HIS A 24 -18.47 14.65 20.63
CA HIS A 24 -18.40 15.34 19.34
C HIS A 24 -16.95 15.53 18.93
N VAL A 25 -16.62 15.19 17.69
CA VAL A 25 -15.28 15.44 17.12
C VAL A 25 -15.40 16.42 15.95
N PRO A 26 -14.66 17.54 15.98
CA PRO A 26 -14.64 18.47 14.86
C PRO A 26 -13.88 17.87 13.69
N ILE A 27 -14.50 17.89 12.51
CA ILE A 27 -13.91 17.47 11.24
C ILE A 27 -13.67 18.72 10.40
N PHE A 28 -12.42 18.91 9.99
CA PHE A 28 -12.01 20.01 9.12
C PHE A 28 -11.86 19.49 7.69
N LEU A 29 -12.61 20.10 6.76
CA LEU A 29 -12.43 19.90 5.33
C LEU A 29 -11.43 20.94 4.83
N LEU A 30 -10.26 20.47 4.40
CA LEU A 30 -9.18 21.33 3.94
C LEU A 30 -9.08 21.26 2.41
N ARG A 31 -8.85 22.41 1.78
CA ARG A 31 -8.46 22.50 0.38
C ARG A 31 -7.04 23.07 0.29
N PRO A 32 -6.18 22.58 -0.60
CA PRO A 32 -4.83 23.10 -0.72
C PRO A 32 -4.88 24.57 -1.22
N VAL A 33 -3.93 25.41 -0.76
CA VAL A 33 -3.85 26.84 -1.15
C VAL A 33 -3.50 26.97 -2.65
N GLU A 34 -2.72 26.03 -3.17
CA GLU A 34 -2.38 25.91 -4.60
C GLU A 34 -2.82 24.53 -5.09
N GLU A 35 -3.09 24.37 -6.40
CA GLU A 35 -3.25 23.03 -7.00
C GLU A 35 -2.00 22.23 -6.63
N ALA A 36 -2.13 21.14 -5.87
CA ALA A 36 -0.99 20.46 -5.25
C ALA A 36 0.10 20.15 -6.29
N THR A 37 1.17 20.95 -6.31
CA THR A 37 2.27 20.83 -7.28
C THR A 37 3.18 19.66 -6.97
N HIS A 38 3.03 19.05 -5.79
CA HIS A 38 3.61 17.75 -5.47
C HIS A 38 2.79 16.61 -6.09
N ALA A 39 2.70 16.59 -7.42
CA ALA A 39 2.67 15.30 -8.09
C ALA A 39 3.96 14.57 -7.66
N PRO A 40 3.90 13.31 -7.17
CA PRO A 40 5.13 12.57 -6.97
C PRO A 40 5.89 12.59 -8.29
N HIS A 41 7.06 13.22 -8.32
CA HIS A 41 7.96 13.22 -9.48
C HIS A 41 8.43 11.78 -9.71
N GLN A 42 7.58 10.97 -10.32
CA GLN A 42 7.91 9.69 -10.88
C GLN A 42 7.48 9.73 -12.33
N SER A 43 8.47 9.77 -13.21
CA SER A 43 8.27 9.57 -14.63
C SER A 43 7.78 8.14 -14.83
N TYR A 44 6.47 7.97 -15.02
CA TYR A 44 5.92 6.70 -15.50
C TYR A 44 6.31 6.56 -16.98
N CYS A 45 6.83 5.41 -17.37
CA CYS A 45 7.08 5.11 -18.78
C CYS A 45 5.74 4.94 -19.50
N VAL A 46 5.18 6.03 -20.02
CA VAL A 46 3.99 5.99 -20.87
C VAL A 46 4.45 5.65 -22.28
N ARG A 47 4.26 4.41 -22.74
CA ARG A 47 4.27 4.13 -24.19
C ARG A 47 3.00 4.74 -24.79
N ARG A 48 3.03 5.09 -26.09
CA ARG A 48 2.03 5.94 -26.80
C ARG A 48 0.55 5.58 -26.61
N ASN A 49 0.20 4.39 -26.11
CA ASN A 49 -1.16 3.88 -25.89
C ASN A 49 -1.43 3.35 -24.47
N GLU A 50 -0.47 3.48 -23.55
CA GLU A 50 -0.58 2.99 -22.17
C GLU A 50 -1.03 4.14 -21.26
N GLN A 51 -1.99 3.89 -20.36
CA GLN A 51 -2.38 4.85 -19.33
C GLN A 51 -2.12 4.24 -17.97
N VAL A 52 -1.27 4.89 -17.18
CA VAL A 52 -0.94 4.49 -15.81
C VAL A 52 -1.30 5.66 -14.91
N GLN A 53 -2.20 5.41 -13.97
CA GLN A 53 -2.64 6.43 -13.02
C GLN A 53 -2.58 5.92 -11.58
N LEU A 54 -2.23 6.84 -10.66
CA LEU A 54 -2.30 6.60 -9.23
C LEU A 54 -3.71 6.85 -8.73
N ILE A 55 -4.23 5.91 -7.96
CA ILE A 55 -5.55 5.99 -7.31
C ILE A 55 -5.33 5.78 -5.82
N PRO A 56 -6.05 6.52 -4.95
CA PRO A 56 -6.05 6.19 -3.53
C PRO A 56 -6.46 4.73 -3.33
N VAL A 57 -5.69 3.96 -2.54
CA VAL A 57 -6.29 2.80 -1.85
C VAL A 57 -7.40 3.39 -1.00
N GLU A 58 -8.64 2.87 -1.06
CA GLU A 58 -9.82 3.47 -0.42
C GLU A 58 -9.53 3.92 1.02
N ARG A 59 -9.13 5.19 1.17
CA ARG A 59 -8.61 5.72 2.44
C ARG A 59 -9.70 5.77 3.49
N HIS A 60 -10.94 5.94 3.05
CA HIS A 60 -12.11 5.89 3.92
C HIS A 60 -12.20 4.51 4.58
N SER A 61 -12.12 3.41 3.83
CA SER A 61 -12.10 2.06 4.39
C SER A 61 -10.94 1.84 5.38
N LEU A 62 -9.75 2.39 5.12
CA LEU A 62 -8.58 2.27 6.01
C LEU A 62 -8.74 3.08 7.31
N LEU A 63 -9.13 4.35 7.21
CA LEU A 63 -9.33 5.24 8.36
C LEU A 63 -10.55 4.86 9.20
N SER A 64 -11.64 4.37 8.59
CA SER A 64 -12.81 3.88 9.33
C SER A 64 -12.49 2.70 10.24
N ALA A 65 -11.53 1.84 9.86
CA ALA A 65 -11.08 0.76 10.75
C ALA A 65 -10.21 1.21 11.92
N LEU A 66 -9.50 2.33 11.78
CA LEU A 66 -8.83 2.96 12.92
C LEU A 66 -9.84 3.60 13.88
N ARG A 67 -11.03 3.99 13.39
CA ARG A 67 -11.92 4.90 14.10
C ARG A 67 -13.17 4.25 14.70
N ASP A 68 -13.89 3.43 13.94
CA ASP A 68 -15.29 3.12 14.26
C ASP A 68 -15.53 1.67 14.72
N GLY A 69 -14.57 0.75 14.59
CA GLY A 69 -14.79 -0.67 14.91
C GLY A 69 -16.00 -1.32 14.21
N SER A 70 -16.60 -0.61 13.26
CA SER A 70 -17.95 -0.85 12.73
C SER A 70 -18.00 -1.91 11.65
N VAL A 71 -16.83 -2.28 11.11
CA VAL A 71 -16.67 -3.41 10.20
C VAL A 71 -16.04 -4.54 11.00
N ASP A 72 -16.79 -5.62 11.25
CA ASP A 72 -16.23 -6.84 11.82
C ASP A 72 -15.08 -7.31 10.91
N PRO A 73 -13.81 -7.29 11.37
CA PRO A 73 -12.68 -7.72 10.56
C PRO A 73 -12.81 -9.18 10.09
N ARG A 74 -13.64 -9.99 10.75
CA ARG A 74 -13.95 -11.37 10.33
C ARG A 74 -14.81 -11.44 9.08
N SER A 75 -15.58 -10.40 8.78
CA SER A 75 -16.37 -10.28 7.54
C SER A 75 -15.53 -9.95 6.31
N MET A 76 -14.31 -9.42 6.51
CA MET A 76 -13.39 -9.10 5.42
C MET A 76 -12.74 -10.36 4.86
N ARG A 77 -12.50 -10.36 3.55
CA ARG A 77 -11.61 -11.35 2.92
C ARG A 77 -10.24 -11.31 3.60
N PRO A 78 -9.58 -12.46 3.84
CA PRO A 78 -8.29 -12.51 4.52
C PRO A 78 -7.22 -11.60 3.89
N GLU A 79 -7.17 -11.54 2.55
CA GLU A 79 -6.29 -10.64 1.79
C GLU A 79 -6.52 -9.17 2.14
N ALA A 80 -7.77 -8.71 2.04
CA ALA A 80 -8.12 -7.32 2.32
C ALA A 80 -7.77 -6.93 3.75
N ARG A 81 -7.93 -7.84 4.72
CA ARG A 81 -7.56 -7.59 6.12
C ARG A 81 -6.03 -7.49 6.30
N LEU A 82 -5.28 -8.37 5.65
CA LEU A 82 -3.82 -8.39 5.69
C LEU A 82 -3.23 -7.13 5.03
N GLU A 83 -3.69 -6.82 3.82
CA GLU A 83 -3.33 -5.62 3.07
C GLU A 83 -3.56 -4.37 3.90
N LYS A 84 -4.78 -4.24 4.46
CA LYS A 84 -5.17 -3.12 5.30
C LYS A 84 -4.28 -2.94 6.51
N SER A 85 -3.94 -4.03 7.21
CA SER A 85 -3.03 -3.99 8.36
C SER A 85 -1.66 -3.47 7.97
N PHE A 86 -1.12 -3.90 6.82
CA PHE A 86 0.17 -3.45 6.32
C PHE A 86 0.15 -1.98 5.87
N CYS A 87 -0.92 -1.57 5.18
CA CYS A 87 -1.13 -0.18 4.77
C CYS A 87 -1.15 0.76 5.96
N LEU A 88 -1.85 0.38 7.05
CA LEU A 88 -1.88 1.15 8.28
C LEU A 88 -0.49 1.29 8.92
N PHE A 89 0.28 0.20 8.96
CA PHE A 89 1.67 0.24 9.41
C PHE A 89 2.50 1.23 8.59
N MET A 90 2.44 1.17 7.25
CA MET A 90 3.18 2.08 6.37
C MET A 90 2.77 3.55 6.55
N LEU A 91 1.48 3.82 6.69
CA LEU A 91 0.96 5.16 6.97
C LEU A 91 1.47 5.69 8.32
N GLN A 92 1.52 4.86 9.35
CA GLN A 92 2.08 5.22 10.66
C GLN A 92 3.58 5.52 10.60
N GLN A 93 4.32 4.86 9.70
CA GLN A 93 5.72 5.18 9.40
C GLN A 93 5.89 6.46 8.55
N GLY A 94 4.79 7.11 8.14
CA GLY A 94 4.81 8.32 7.33
C GLY A 94 4.93 8.09 5.83
N TYR A 95 4.73 6.85 5.36
CA TYR A 95 4.75 6.54 3.93
C TYR A 95 3.34 6.58 3.34
N PRO A 96 3.11 7.36 2.26
CA PRO A 96 1.80 7.41 1.63
C PRO A 96 1.52 6.12 0.86
N VAL A 97 0.28 5.66 0.94
CA VAL A 97 -0.16 4.41 0.30
C VAL A 97 -1.20 4.70 -0.77
N TRP A 98 -1.01 4.10 -1.95
CA TRP A 98 -1.84 4.23 -3.14
C TRP A 98 -1.90 2.89 -3.90
N ARG A 99 -2.58 2.86 -5.03
CA ARG A 99 -2.51 1.78 -6.01
C ARG A 99 -2.43 2.35 -7.42
N PHE A 100 -1.94 1.56 -8.36
CA PHE A 100 -2.02 1.90 -9.77
C PHE A 100 -3.25 1.27 -10.42
N GLU A 101 -3.87 2.04 -11.30
CA GLU A 101 -4.68 1.52 -12.39
C GLU A 101 -3.83 1.57 -13.67
N ILE A 102 -3.68 0.42 -14.32
CA ILE A 102 -2.86 0.24 -15.52
C ILE A 102 -3.77 -0.19 -16.66
N ARG A 103 -3.83 0.63 -17.70
CA ARG A 103 -4.44 0.30 -18.99
C ARG A 103 -3.34 0.16 -20.02
N HIS A 104 -3.03 -1.07 -20.37
CA HIS A 104 -1.90 -1.39 -21.25
C HIS A 104 -2.26 -1.30 -22.74
N THR A 105 -3.54 -1.32 -23.09
CA THR A 105 -4.06 -1.07 -24.44
C THR A 105 -5.39 -0.34 -24.38
N VAL A 106 -5.75 0.35 -25.48
CA VAL A 106 -7.04 1.03 -25.59
C VAL A 106 -8.17 0.01 -25.52
N GLY A 107 -9.15 0.26 -24.65
CA GLY A 107 -10.32 -0.61 -24.47
C GLY A 107 -10.08 -1.84 -23.59
N CYS A 108 -8.88 -2.04 -23.03
CA CYS A 108 -8.65 -3.15 -22.10
C CYS A 108 -9.36 -2.94 -20.76
N HIS A 109 -9.67 -4.04 -20.09
CA HIS A 109 -9.97 -3.99 -18.67
C HIS A 109 -8.73 -3.50 -17.91
N PRO A 110 -8.90 -2.54 -16.98
CA PRO A 110 -7.78 -2.05 -16.19
C PRO A 110 -7.22 -3.15 -15.27
N LEU A 111 -5.90 -3.22 -15.20
CA LEU A 111 -5.21 -3.96 -14.16
C LEU A 111 -5.06 -3.06 -12.94
N TYR A 112 -5.35 -3.59 -11.77
CA TYR A 112 -5.14 -2.90 -10.51
C TYR A 112 -4.04 -3.59 -9.74
N THR A 113 -3.09 -2.81 -9.24
CA THR A 113 -2.16 -3.29 -8.23
C THR A 113 -2.88 -3.31 -6.88
N ASP A 114 -2.49 -4.20 -5.98
CA ASP A 114 -3.00 -4.17 -4.61
C ASP A 114 -2.53 -2.91 -3.88
N VAL A 115 -1.21 -2.77 -3.71
CA VAL A 115 -0.63 -1.66 -2.95
C VAL A 115 0.66 -1.15 -3.58
N TRP A 116 0.78 0.18 -3.63
CA TRP A 116 2.01 0.89 -3.88
C TRP A 116 2.30 1.88 -2.74
N VAL A 117 3.49 1.76 -2.17
CA VAL A 117 3.99 2.64 -1.11
C VAL A 117 4.88 3.72 -1.74
N GLY A 118 4.37 4.95 -1.71
CA GLY A 118 5.04 6.13 -2.21
C GLY A 118 6.22 6.56 -1.34
N GLY A 119 7.10 7.38 -1.91
CA GLY A 119 8.36 7.79 -1.29
C GLY A 119 9.46 6.71 -1.33
N VAL A 120 9.10 5.43 -1.36
CA VAL A 120 10.05 4.30 -1.40
C VAL A 120 9.91 3.42 -2.65
N ASN A 121 8.93 3.73 -3.50
CA ASN A 121 8.64 3.04 -4.76
C ASN A 121 8.50 1.52 -4.58
N LEU A 122 7.71 1.10 -3.59
CA LEU A 122 7.48 -0.30 -3.27
C LEU A 122 6.12 -0.74 -3.79
N LEU A 123 6.11 -1.71 -4.69
CA LEU A 123 4.93 -2.38 -5.21
C LEU A 123 4.71 -3.72 -4.49
N LEU A 124 3.47 -3.95 -4.09
CA LEU A 124 3.04 -5.12 -3.31
C LEU A 124 1.87 -5.81 -4.00
N GLU A 125 1.88 -7.13 -3.92
CA GLU A 125 0.72 -7.98 -4.17
C GLU A 125 0.47 -8.83 -2.92
N THR A 126 -0.78 -8.89 -2.49
CA THR A 126 -1.22 -9.56 -1.27
C THR A 126 -1.87 -10.90 -1.62
N LYS A 127 -1.61 -11.91 -0.80
CA LYS A 127 -2.31 -13.21 -0.89
C LYS A 127 -2.79 -13.71 0.46
N ALA A 128 -3.91 -14.44 0.43
CA ALA A 128 -4.56 -14.99 1.62
C ALA A 128 -3.77 -16.14 2.24
N LYS A 129 -2.81 -16.71 1.51
CA LYS A 129 -2.03 -17.90 1.91
C LYS A 129 -0.57 -17.74 1.49
N ALA A 130 0.30 -18.43 2.22
CA ALA A 130 1.74 -18.48 1.99
C ALA A 130 2.20 -19.75 1.22
N ASP A 131 1.27 -20.49 0.61
CA ASP A 131 1.60 -21.69 -0.16
C ASP A 131 2.22 -21.37 -1.54
N ARG A 132 2.75 -22.41 -2.19
CA ARG A 132 3.47 -22.28 -3.45
C ARG A 132 2.64 -21.66 -4.58
N GLU A 133 1.36 -22.00 -4.66
CA GLU A 133 0.48 -21.50 -5.71
C GLU A 133 0.30 -19.99 -5.58
N HIS A 134 -0.09 -19.55 -4.38
CA HIS A 134 -0.36 -18.14 -4.10
C HIS A 134 0.90 -17.29 -4.24
N VAL A 135 2.02 -17.73 -3.67
CA VAL A 135 3.29 -16.98 -3.77
C VAL A 135 3.76 -16.87 -5.22
N ARG A 136 3.67 -17.95 -6.02
CA ARG A 136 4.05 -17.89 -7.44
C ARG A 136 3.18 -16.94 -8.24
N GLN A 137 1.87 -16.99 -8.01
CA GLN A 137 0.93 -16.09 -8.67
C GLN A 137 1.24 -14.63 -8.31
N ALA A 138 1.46 -14.33 -7.03
CA ALA A 138 1.77 -12.98 -6.59
C ALA A 138 3.09 -12.45 -7.17
N VAL A 139 4.14 -13.28 -7.19
CA VAL A 139 5.42 -12.95 -7.83
C VAL A 139 5.22 -12.64 -9.31
N ALA A 140 4.43 -13.45 -10.03
CA ALA A 140 4.14 -13.21 -11.44
C ALA A 140 3.40 -11.88 -11.66
N GLN A 141 2.40 -11.57 -10.82
CA GLN A 141 1.64 -10.32 -10.90
C GLN A 141 2.51 -9.08 -10.65
N VAL A 142 3.31 -9.06 -9.58
CA VAL A 142 4.18 -7.90 -9.32
C VAL A 142 5.19 -7.67 -10.44
N ILE A 143 5.71 -8.74 -11.06
CA ILE A 143 6.62 -8.64 -12.22
C ILE A 143 5.89 -8.08 -13.42
N ASP A 144 4.68 -8.57 -13.71
CA ASP A 144 3.88 -8.10 -14.85
C ASP A 144 3.61 -6.58 -14.75
N TYR A 145 3.23 -6.10 -13.58
CA TYR A 145 3.02 -4.67 -13.35
C TYR A 145 4.29 -3.82 -13.58
N THR A 146 5.48 -4.36 -13.30
CA THR A 146 6.74 -3.60 -13.51
C THR A 146 7.06 -3.30 -14.96
N ARG A 147 6.37 -3.95 -15.92
CA ARG A 147 6.48 -3.60 -17.33
C ARG A 147 6.00 -2.17 -17.63
N PHE A 148 5.14 -1.63 -16.76
CA PHE A 148 4.50 -0.32 -16.90
C PHE A 148 4.99 0.70 -15.87
N LEU A 149 5.81 0.27 -14.91
CA LEU A 149 6.25 1.10 -13.78
C LEU A 149 7.77 1.23 -13.78
N SER A 150 8.25 2.44 -13.45
CA SER A 150 9.68 2.75 -13.45
C SER A 150 10.39 2.13 -12.25
N ASN A 151 10.92 0.92 -12.46
CA ASN A 151 11.81 0.16 -11.56
C ASN A 151 11.36 0.15 -10.07
N PRO A 152 10.14 -0.31 -9.75
CA PRO A 152 9.73 -0.42 -8.36
C PRO A 152 10.47 -1.56 -7.63
N TYR A 153 10.69 -1.38 -6.34
CA TYR A 153 10.91 -2.52 -5.45
C TYR A 153 9.64 -3.37 -5.44
N ARG A 154 9.80 -4.69 -5.41
CA ARG A 154 8.69 -5.64 -5.44
C ARG A 154 8.66 -6.44 -4.17
N ALA A 155 7.47 -6.64 -3.61
CA ALA A 155 7.28 -7.57 -2.52
C ALA A 155 5.94 -8.28 -2.62
N VAL A 156 5.87 -9.48 -2.05
CA VAL A 156 4.63 -10.24 -1.85
C VAL A 156 4.25 -10.18 -0.38
N LEU A 157 3.00 -9.87 -0.07
CA LEU A 157 2.47 -9.82 1.29
C LEU A 157 1.63 -11.07 1.58
N VAL A 158 2.00 -11.83 2.61
CA VAL A 158 1.37 -13.11 3.00
C VAL A 158 1.14 -13.18 4.50
N PRO A 159 0.17 -14.00 4.99
CA PRO A 159 -0.24 -13.97 6.38
C PRO A 159 0.77 -14.61 7.34
N GLU A 160 1.72 -15.39 6.82
CA GLU A 160 2.73 -16.10 7.60
C GLU A 160 3.97 -16.33 6.74
N ARG A 161 5.07 -16.75 7.38
CA ARG A 161 6.33 -17.03 6.69
C ARG A 161 6.19 -18.24 5.74
N PRO A 162 6.42 -18.08 4.42
CA PRO A 162 6.46 -19.21 3.50
C PRO A 162 7.65 -20.14 3.75
N GLU A 163 7.58 -21.33 3.14
CA GLU A 163 8.72 -22.24 3.06
C GLU A 163 9.96 -21.55 2.46
N GLY A 164 11.14 -21.96 2.93
CA GLY A 164 12.41 -21.35 2.50
C GLY A 164 12.67 -21.41 1.00
N ASP A 165 12.16 -22.42 0.29
CA ASP A 165 12.24 -22.48 -1.18
C ASP A 165 11.46 -21.35 -1.85
N LEU A 166 10.29 -20.99 -1.33
CA LEU A 166 9.47 -19.90 -1.88
C LEU A 166 10.11 -18.53 -1.65
N LEU A 167 10.81 -18.36 -0.52
CA LEU A 167 11.62 -17.15 -0.28
C LEU A 167 12.77 -17.04 -1.30
N LYS A 168 13.46 -18.16 -1.57
CA LYS A 168 14.51 -18.21 -2.60
C LYS A 168 13.94 -17.93 -3.99
N LEU A 169 12.78 -18.52 -4.33
CA LEU A 169 12.09 -18.28 -5.58
C LEU A 169 11.80 -16.78 -5.77
N ALA A 170 11.14 -16.14 -4.81
CA ALA A 170 10.86 -14.70 -4.86
C ALA A 170 12.15 -13.89 -5.03
N HIS A 171 13.20 -14.21 -4.25
CA HIS A 171 14.50 -13.54 -4.33
C HIS A 171 15.14 -13.66 -5.73
N THR A 172 15.12 -14.84 -6.36
CA THR A 172 15.65 -15.02 -7.74
C THR A 172 14.92 -14.16 -8.76
N GLN A 173 13.63 -13.89 -8.52
CA GLN A 173 12.81 -12.98 -9.32
C GLN A 173 12.89 -11.52 -8.86
N ARG A 174 13.85 -11.19 -8.00
CA ARG A 174 14.07 -9.85 -7.43
C ARG A 174 12.81 -9.30 -6.76
N ALA A 175 12.07 -10.15 -6.06
CA ALA A 175 10.96 -9.80 -5.20
C ALA A 175 11.27 -10.21 -3.76
N ALA A 176 10.83 -9.40 -2.80
CA ALA A 176 10.84 -9.76 -1.38
C ALA A 176 9.53 -10.46 -1.01
N VAL A 177 9.50 -11.07 0.17
CA VAL A 177 8.25 -11.53 0.80
C VAL A 177 8.17 -10.89 2.17
N ILE A 178 6.97 -10.46 2.56
CA ILE A 178 6.64 -9.78 3.81
C ILE A 178 5.54 -10.55 4.51
N TRP A 179 5.65 -10.71 5.82
CA TRP A 179 4.66 -11.38 6.66
C TRP A 179 4.59 -10.75 8.07
N PRO A 180 3.48 -10.93 8.80
CA PRO A 180 3.39 -10.51 10.21
C PRO A 180 4.39 -11.24 11.09
N GLY A 181 5.09 -10.49 11.95
CA GLY A 181 5.95 -11.00 13.00
C GLY A 181 5.17 -11.34 14.28
N PRO A 182 5.76 -12.12 15.20
CA PRO A 182 5.09 -12.60 16.40
C PRO A 182 4.77 -11.49 17.42
N ARG A 183 5.37 -10.30 17.29
CA ARG A 183 5.18 -9.17 18.21
C ARG A 183 4.23 -8.10 17.67
N GLY A 184 3.51 -8.41 16.58
CA GLY A 184 2.73 -7.42 15.85
C GLY A 184 3.59 -6.49 14.98
N ASP A 185 4.88 -6.80 14.84
CA ASP A 185 5.78 -6.20 13.86
C ASP A 185 5.62 -6.86 12.48
N TRP A 186 6.38 -6.39 11.49
CA TRP A 186 6.43 -7.00 10.17
C TRP A 186 7.81 -7.57 9.93
N GLU A 187 7.87 -8.77 9.36
CA GLU A 187 9.09 -9.45 8.98
C GLU A 187 9.20 -9.57 7.45
N SER A 188 10.42 -9.73 6.94
CA SER A 188 10.64 -9.89 5.50
C SER A 188 11.86 -10.71 5.14
N SER A 189 11.88 -11.22 3.92
CA SER A 189 13.02 -11.93 3.33
C SER A 189 14.11 -11.01 2.76
N ALA A 190 13.98 -9.69 2.88
CA ALA A 190 14.92 -8.75 2.27
C ALA A 190 15.39 -7.64 3.22
N MET A 191 16.71 -7.56 3.42
CA MET A 191 17.35 -6.62 4.35
C MET A 191 17.05 -5.15 4.06
N TRP A 192 16.83 -4.77 2.80
CA TRP A 192 16.54 -3.38 2.43
C TRP A 192 15.20 -2.87 2.97
N LEU A 193 14.27 -3.76 3.37
CA LEU A 193 13.00 -3.39 4.00
C LEU A 193 13.17 -2.93 5.46
N SER A 194 14.30 -3.22 6.10
CA SER A 194 14.56 -2.78 7.49
C SER A 194 14.65 -1.27 7.65
N ARG A 195 14.95 -0.52 6.58
CA ARG A 195 14.85 0.94 6.58
C ARG A 195 13.41 1.46 6.73
N LEU A 196 12.41 0.60 6.52
CA LEU A 196 10.97 0.89 6.63
C LEU A 196 10.38 0.38 7.95
N GLY A 197 11.21 -0.06 8.90
CA GLY A 197 10.75 -0.67 10.14
C GLY A 197 10.30 -2.13 10.00
N VAL A 198 10.62 -2.80 8.89
CA VAL A 198 10.31 -4.22 8.66
C VAL A 198 11.53 -5.08 8.99
N THR A 199 11.39 -5.97 9.97
CA THR A 199 12.47 -6.83 10.47
C THR A 199 12.94 -7.83 9.40
N TYR A 200 14.24 -7.87 9.12
CA TYR A 200 14.78 -8.86 8.20
C TYR A 200 14.90 -10.24 8.86
N ARG A 201 14.44 -11.26 8.14
CA ARG A 201 14.62 -12.68 8.47
C ARG A 201 15.15 -13.44 7.27
N ARG A 202 16.28 -14.08 7.47
CA ARG A 202 16.89 -14.99 6.51
C ARG A 202 16.03 -16.22 6.30
#